data_AF-A0A524DU26-F1
#
_entry.id   AF-A0A524DU26-F1
#
_cell.length_a   1.000
_cell.length_b   1.000
_cell.length_c   1.000
_cell.angle_alpha   90.00
_cell.angle_beta   90.00
_cell.angle_gamma   90.00
#
_symmetry.space_group_name_H-M   'P 1'
#
loop_
_entity.id
_entity.type
_entity.pdbx_description
1 polymer ?
#
loop_
_entity_poly.entity_id
_entity_poly.type
_entity_poly.pdbx_seq_one_letter_code
_entity_poly.pdbx_strand_id
1 'polypeptide(L)'
;MRITLSLWDIGGQERFKFFKTDFFKGTAAVGLVFDLTRPETLDEINVYLEEIRERSGNIPIILVGNKSDLTKTVGTTVKRKQITQFINQHDLIDYIQTSALENVNVDVLFKTLAFLALFDLRPRLGEIVKNDHFRFKILLVGDASVGKSSLIKTFIENKFEEDYKLTVGLDLLVKDIIIPEEEIPNEAMDIIKGAIVSEKKRLKQIRRLEKISKVVAEETGNIELGEEEIITDKKLLNIYRSKKKKKIAAVITIIFFLIIIFLFLIYFLS
;
A
#
# COMPACT_ATOMS: atom_id res chain seq x y z
N MET A 1 8.65 -13.21 -5.01
CA MET A 1 8.17 -12.14 -4.11
C MET A 1 6.70 -12.36 -3.74
N ARG A 2 6.32 -12.25 -2.45
CA ARG A 2 4.93 -12.43 -1.98
C ARG A 2 4.19 -11.10 -1.95
N ILE A 3 3.00 -11.06 -2.55
CA ILE A 3 2.13 -9.89 -2.54
C ILE A 3 0.75 -10.30 -2.04
N THR A 4 0.25 -9.64 -1.00
CA THR A 4 -1.15 -9.70 -0.60
C THR A 4 -1.94 -8.63 -1.34
N LEU A 5 -2.93 -9.05 -2.11
CA LEU A 5 -3.91 -8.14 -2.70
C LEU A 5 -5.13 -8.05 -1.80
N SER A 6 -5.46 -6.83 -1.39
CA SER A 6 -6.72 -6.47 -0.76
C SER A 6 -7.65 -5.96 -1.86
N LEU A 7 -8.59 -6.79 -2.28
CA LEU A 7 -9.56 -6.56 -3.34
C LEU A 7 -10.85 -6.04 -2.73
N TRP A 8 -11.30 -4.88 -3.19
CA TRP A 8 -12.50 -4.24 -2.67
C TRP A 8 -13.61 -4.30 -3.71
N ASP A 9 -14.68 -5.01 -3.39
CA ASP A 9 -15.90 -5.04 -4.21
C ASP A 9 -16.89 -3.99 -3.71
N ILE A 10 -17.02 -2.92 -4.48
CA ILE A 10 -18.06 -1.93 -4.25
C ILE A 10 -19.30 -2.46 -4.98
N GLY A 11 -20.26 -3.00 -4.24
CA GLY A 11 -21.49 -3.57 -4.82
C GLY A 11 -22.49 -2.51 -5.31
N GLY A 12 -23.35 -2.90 -6.25
CA GLY A 12 -24.19 -2.10 -7.17
C GLY A 12 -25.22 -1.06 -6.63
N GLN A 13 -25.01 -0.45 -5.47
CA GLN A 13 -25.68 0.79 -5.04
C GLN A 13 -24.69 1.97 -4.93
N GLU A 14 -23.89 2.15 -5.98
CA GLU A 14 -22.57 2.80 -5.91
C GLU A 14 -22.64 4.33 -5.95
N ARG A 15 -23.63 4.91 -6.63
CA ARG A 15 -23.77 6.38 -6.72
C ARG A 15 -23.99 7.06 -5.36
N PHE A 16 -24.42 6.39 -4.29
CA PHE A 16 -24.64 7.04 -2.99
C PHE A 16 -23.55 6.75 -1.94
N LYS A 17 -22.73 5.70 -2.13
CA LYS A 17 -21.65 5.31 -1.19
C LYS A 17 -20.24 5.72 -1.66
N PHE A 18 -20.03 5.93 -2.97
CA PHE A 18 -18.77 6.49 -3.52
C PHE A 18 -18.42 7.83 -2.86
N PHE A 19 -19.43 8.66 -2.61
CA PHE A 19 -19.24 10.02 -2.09
C PHE A 19 -18.77 10.10 -0.64
N LYS A 20 -18.88 9.03 0.18
CA LYS A 20 -18.85 9.17 1.65
C LYS A 20 -17.56 8.85 2.42
N THR A 21 -16.51 8.22 1.90
CA THR A 21 -15.41 7.80 2.83
C THR A 21 -14.04 7.55 2.20
N ASP A 22 -13.03 7.42 3.07
CA ASP A 22 -11.61 7.06 2.89
C ASP A 22 -11.31 5.79 2.05
N PHE A 23 -12.25 5.28 1.24
CA PHE A 23 -12.07 4.08 0.43
C PHE A 23 -10.97 4.19 -0.61
N PHE A 24 -10.71 5.39 -1.13
CA PHE A 24 -9.63 5.65 -2.07
C PHE A 24 -8.27 5.81 -1.39
N LYS A 25 -8.30 6.15 -0.09
CA LYS A 25 -7.07 6.32 0.69
C LYS A 25 -6.32 5.01 0.73
N GLY A 26 -5.06 5.08 0.34
CA GLY A 26 -4.21 3.92 0.27
C GLY A 26 -4.65 2.92 -0.82
N THR A 27 -5.27 3.32 -1.93
CA THR A 27 -5.40 2.45 -3.13
C THR A 27 -4.11 2.48 -3.95
N ALA A 28 -3.57 1.30 -4.29
CA ALA A 28 -2.27 1.16 -4.95
C ALA A 28 -2.39 1.03 -6.47
N ALA A 29 -3.48 0.44 -6.96
CA ALA A 29 -3.84 0.42 -8.38
C ALA A 29 -5.35 0.24 -8.54
N VAL A 30 -5.89 0.65 -9.69
CA VAL A 30 -7.32 0.58 -10.01
C VAL A 30 -7.54 -0.12 -11.35
N GLY A 31 -8.53 -1.02 -11.38
CA GLY A 31 -9.13 -1.53 -12.63
C GLY A 31 -10.48 -0.87 -12.88
N LEU A 32 -10.61 -0.10 -13.95
CA LEU A 32 -11.86 0.51 -14.40
C LEU A 32 -12.60 -0.48 -15.30
N VAL A 33 -13.65 -1.11 -14.77
CA VAL A 33 -14.37 -2.21 -15.41
C VAL A 33 -15.61 -1.69 -16.13
N PHE A 34 -15.72 -2.00 -17.42
CA PHE A 34 -16.94 -1.84 -18.21
C PHE A 34 -17.35 -3.16 -18.85
N ASP A 35 -18.57 -3.22 -19.35
CA ASP A 35 -19.14 -4.39 -20.03
C ASP A 35 -19.00 -4.21 -21.55
N LEU A 36 -18.36 -5.16 -22.22
CA LEU A 36 -18.12 -5.12 -23.66
C LEU A 36 -19.37 -5.17 -24.54
N THR A 37 -20.51 -5.54 -23.94
CA THR A 37 -21.81 -5.59 -24.59
C THR A 37 -22.67 -4.34 -24.34
N ARG A 38 -22.24 -3.46 -23.41
CA ARG A 38 -23.00 -2.27 -22.97
C ARG A 38 -22.15 -1.00 -23.06
N PRO A 39 -22.15 -0.28 -24.20
CA PRO A 39 -21.32 0.91 -24.42
C PRO A 39 -21.51 2.01 -23.37
N GLU A 40 -22.72 2.17 -22.86
CA GLU A 40 -23.06 3.15 -21.82
C GLU A 40 -22.20 2.98 -20.55
N THR A 41 -21.75 1.76 -20.27
CA THR A 41 -20.91 1.47 -19.10
C THR A 41 -19.48 1.98 -19.23
N LEU A 42 -19.00 2.19 -20.45
CA LEU A 42 -17.73 2.85 -20.71
C LEU A 42 -17.85 4.36 -20.52
N ASP A 43 -18.98 4.95 -20.93
CA ASP A 43 -19.22 6.39 -20.78
C ASP A 43 -19.28 6.79 -19.29
N GLU A 44 -19.87 5.94 -18.45
CA GLU A 44 -19.93 6.15 -17.00
C GLU A 44 -18.56 6.10 -16.31
N ILE A 45 -17.52 5.52 -16.94
CA ILE A 45 -16.17 5.47 -16.37
C ILE A 45 -15.59 6.86 -16.10
N ASN A 46 -15.97 7.87 -16.90
CA ASN A 46 -15.49 9.24 -16.73
C ASN A 46 -15.75 9.78 -15.33
N VAL A 47 -16.96 9.56 -14.81
CA VAL A 47 -17.37 10.01 -13.47
C VAL A 47 -16.48 9.37 -12.41
N TYR A 48 -16.26 8.06 -12.51
CA TYR A 48 -15.42 7.33 -11.56
C TYR A 48 -13.95 7.75 -11.62
N LEU A 49 -13.42 8.03 -12.82
CA LEU A 49 -12.03 8.40 -13.02
C LEU A 49 -11.69 9.75 -12.38
N GLU A 50 -12.55 10.75 -12.54
CA GLU A 50 -12.37 12.08 -11.94
C GLU A 50 -12.27 11.98 -10.41
N GLU A 51 -13.19 11.23 -9.79
CA GLU A 51 -13.20 11.03 -8.34
C GLU A 51 -11.97 10.28 -7.82
N ILE A 52 -11.52 9.24 -8.55
CA ILE A 52 -10.33 8.48 -8.18
C ILE A 52 -9.08 9.37 -8.20
N ARG A 53 -8.94 10.20 -9.23
CA ARG A 53 -7.80 11.11 -9.39
C ARG A 53 -7.79 12.21 -8.33
N GLU A 54 -8.95 12.77 -8.02
CA GLU A 54 -9.08 13.79 -6.97
C GLU A 54 -8.64 13.26 -5.60
N ARG A 55 -8.97 11.99 -5.28
CA ARG A 55 -8.76 11.42 -3.94
C ARG A 55 -7.48 10.61 -3.77
N SER A 56 -7.01 9.95 -4.82
CA SER A 56 -5.85 9.03 -4.77
C SER A 56 -4.59 9.63 -5.38
N GLY A 57 -4.71 10.76 -6.10
CA GLY A 57 -3.63 11.29 -6.91
C GLY A 57 -3.34 10.40 -8.13
N ASN A 58 -2.10 10.44 -8.60
CA ASN A 58 -1.67 9.71 -9.80
C ASN A 58 -1.27 8.28 -9.46
N ILE A 59 -2.27 7.42 -9.25
CA ILE A 59 -2.07 5.97 -9.08
C ILE A 59 -2.20 5.26 -10.44
N PRO A 60 -1.61 4.06 -10.61
CA PRO A 60 -1.79 3.29 -11.82
C PRO A 60 -3.24 2.85 -12.02
N ILE A 61 -3.78 3.14 -13.21
CA ILE A 61 -5.15 2.80 -13.60
C ILE A 61 -5.11 2.07 -14.94
N ILE A 62 -5.81 0.94 -15.02
CA ILE A 62 -6.02 0.18 -16.25
C ILE A 62 -7.50 0.10 -16.58
N LEU A 63 -7.82 0.06 -17.87
CA LEU A 63 -9.17 -0.15 -18.36
C LEU A 63 -9.44 -1.65 -18.53
N VAL A 64 -10.63 -2.12 -18.16
CA VAL A 64 -10.99 -3.53 -18.17
C VAL A 64 -12.31 -3.74 -18.89
N GLY A 65 -12.26 -4.35 -20.06
CA GLY A 65 -13.48 -4.73 -20.80
C GLY A 65 -13.88 -6.14 -20.42
N ASN A 66 -14.92 -6.30 -19.60
CA ASN A 66 -15.40 -7.60 -19.13
C ASN A 66 -16.54 -8.15 -20.00
N LYS A 67 -16.91 -9.41 -19.75
CA LYS A 67 -17.96 -10.15 -20.46
C LYS A 67 -17.65 -10.40 -21.94
N SER A 68 -16.36 -10.63 -22.25
CA SER A 68 -15.95 -10.95 -23.61
C SER A 68 -16.59 -12.24 -24.16
N ASP A 69 -17.02 -13.15 -23.30
CA ASP A 69 -17.82 -14.33 -23.65
C ASP A 69 -19.11 -13.96 -24.39
N LEU A 70 -19.80 -12.89 -23.95
CA LEU A 70 -21.06 -12.44 -24.56
C LEU A 70 -20.87 -11.76 -25.92
N THR A 71 -19.66 -11.29 -26.24
CA THR A 71 -19.38 -10.62 -27.53
C THR A 71 -19.53 -11.57 -28.72
N LYS A 72 -19.41 -12.88 -28.49
CA LYS A 72 -19.64 -13.94 -29.49
C LYS A 72 -21.13 -14.05 -29.86
N THR A 73 -22.03 -13.72 -28.92
CA THR A 73 -23.48 -13.90 -29.07
C THR A 73 -24.19 -12.60 -29.43
N VAL A 74 -23.84 -11.50 -28.75
CA VAL A 74 -24.49 -10.18 -28.89
C VAL A 74 -23.74 -9.29 -29.90
N GLY A 75 -22.53 -9.70 -30.30
CA GLY A 75 -21.62 -8.89 -31.09
C GLY A 75 -20.80 -7.93 -30.23
N THR A 76 -19.70 -7.44 -30.79
CA THR A 76 -18.87 -6.41 -30.14
C THR A 76 -19.51 -5.04 -30.31
N THR A 77 -20.07 -4.47 -29.24
CA THR A 77 -20.72 -3.15 -29.29
C THR A 77 -19.73 -2.01 -29.07
N VAL A 78 -18.69 -2.24 -28.26
CA VAL A 78 -17.60 -1.28 -28.03
C VAL A 78 -16.42 -1.58 -28.95
N LYS A 79 -16.11 -0.67 -29.88
CA LYS A 79 -15.05 -0.88 -30.88
C LYS A 79 -13.67 -0.63 -30.28
N ARG A 80 -12.66 -1.38 -30.76
CA ARG A 80 -11.25 -1.19 -30.36
C ARG A 80 -10.76 0.26 -30.51
N LYS A 81 -11.21 0.96 -31.55
CA LYS A 81 -10.89 2.38 -31.77
C LYS A 81 -11.40 3.28 -30.63
N GLN A 82 -12.61 3.03 -30.11
CA GLN A 82 -13.16 3.78 -28.98
C GLN A 82 -12.34 3.52 -27.71
N ILE A 83 -11.97 2.26 -27.46
CA ILE A 83 -11.12 1.88 -26.33
C ILE A 83 -9.76 2.58 -26.40
N THR A 84 -9.09 2.55 -27.55
CA THR A 84 -7.80 3.23 -27.73
C THR A 84 -7.91 4.75 -27.54
N GLN A 85 -8.98 5.36 -28.06
CA GLN A 85 -9.24 6.78 -27.83
C GLN A 85 -9.44 7.09 -26.34
N PHE A 86 -10.21 6.26 -25.64
CA PHE A 86 -10.45 6.42 -24.20
C PHE A 86 -9.16 6.33 -23.38
N ILE A 87 -8.33 5.31 -23.62
CA ILE A 87 -7.04 5.14 -22.93
C ILE A 87 -6.15 6.38 -23.13
N ASN A 88 -6.03 6.86 -24.37
CA ASN A 88 -5.17 7.99 -24.68
C ASN A 88 -5.72 9.31 -24.11
N GLN A 89 -7.04 9.52 -24.21
CA GLN A 89 -7.70 10.72 -23.70
C GLN A 89 -7.53 10.84 -22.18
N HIS A 90 -7.57 9.70 -21.48
CA HIS A 90 -7.54 9.64 -20.04
C HIS A 90 -6.18 9.24 -19.47
N ASP A 91 -5.13 9.09 -20.28
CA ASP A 91 -3.79 8.68 -19.85
C ASP A 91 -3.81 7.43 -18.95
N LEU A 92 -4.53 6.39 -19.41
CA LEU A 92 -4.59 5.10 -18.73
C LEU A 92 -3.40 4.25 -19.14
N ILE A 93 -2.92 3.39 -18.23
CA ILE A 93 -1.68 2.62 -18.46
C ILE A 93 -1.88 1.55 -19.53
N ASP A 94 -3.00 0.83 -19.47
CA ASP A 94 -3.26 -0.30 -20.37
C ASP A 94 -4.75 -0.64 -20.43
N TYR A 95 -5.09 -1.56 -21.32
CA TYR A 95 -6.41 -2.18 -21.44
C TYR A 95 -6.33 -3.71 -21.49
N ILE A 96 -7.16 -4.35 -20.67
CA ILE A 96 -7.28 -5.80 -20.63
C ILE A 96 -8.74 -6.20 -20.90
N GLN A 97 -8.91 -7.04 -21.92
CA GLN A 97 -10.19 -7.72 -22.17
C GLN A 97 -10.27 -8.97 -21.29
N THR A 98 -11.39 -9.17 -20.60
CA THR A 98 -11.60 -10.27 -19.65
C THR A 98 -12.94 -10.97 -19.87
N SER A 99 -13.04 -12.21 -19.38
CA SER A 99 -14.31 -12.88 -19.11
C SER A 99 -14.21 -13.51 -17.73
N ALA A 100 -14.99 -13.01 -16.78
CA ALA A 100 -15.14 -13.68 -15.50
C ALA A 100 -15.76 -15.08 -15.68
N LEU A 101 -16.71 -15.23 -16.61
CA LEU A 101 -17.43 -16.49 -16.84
C LEU A 101 -16.51 -17.59 -17.40
N GLU A 102 -15.73 -17.27 -18.43
CA GLU A 102 -14.81 -18.21 -19.09
C GLU A 102 -13.41 -18.22 -18.44
N ASN A 103 -13.21 -17.47 -17.35
CA ASN A 103 -11.91 -17.23 -16.69
C ASN A 103 -10.81 -16.76 -17.68
N VAL A 104 -11.16 -15.88 -18.61
CA VAL A 104 -10.23 -15.34 -19.60
C VAL A 104 -9.56 -14.08 -19.05
N ASN A 105 -8.22 -14.08 -19.01
CA ASN A 105 -7.37 -12.97 -18.59
C ASN A 105 -7.62 -12.44 -17.17
N VAL A 106 -8.35 -13.17 -16.32
CA VAL A 106 -8.62 -12.77 -14.93
C VAL A 106 -7.33 -12.74 -14.12
N ASP A 107 -6.52 -13.80 -14.16
CA ASP A 107 -5.22 -13.82 -13.50
C ASP A 107 -4.27 -12.75 -14.07
N VAL A 108 -4.29 -12.56 -15.39
CA VAL A 108 -3.50 -11.52 -16.06
C VAL A 108 -3.86 -10.14 -15.52
N LEU A 109 -5.15 -9.84 -15.40
CA LEU A 109 -5.65 -8.58 -14.85
C LEU A 109 -5.08 -8.29 -13.46
N PHE A 110 -5.26 -9.21 -12.51
CA PHE A 110 -4.85 -8.96 -11.13
C PHE A 110 -3.33 -9.01 -10.93
N LYS A 111 -2.61 -9.85 -11.69
CA LYS A 111 -1.15 -9.82 -11.72
C LYS A 111 -0.65 -8.47 -12.25
N THR A 112 -1.17 -7.99 -13.38
CA THR A 112 -0.81 -6.67 -13.94
C THR A 112 -1.05 -5.54 -12.93
N LEU A 113 -2.22 -5.53 -12.26
CA LEU A 113 -2.50 -4.55 -11.20
C LEU A 113 -1.49 -4.62 -10.04
N ALA A 114 -1.09 -5.83 -9.62
CA ALA A 114 -0.09 -6.04 -8.59
C ALA A 114 1.30 -5.55 -9.03
N PHE A 115 1.69 -5.83 -10.26
CA PHE A 115 2.93 -5.34 -10.86
C PHE A 115 2.94 -3.82 -10.91
N LEU A 116 1.89 -3.18 -11.42
CA LEU A 116 1.83 -1.71 -11.49
C LEU A 116 1.89 -1.07 -10.11
N ALA A 117 1.17 -1.62 -9.12
CA ALA A 117 1.25 -1.18 -7.73
C ALA A 117 2.67 -1.31 -7.14
N LEU A 118 3.43 -2.32 -7.58
CA LEU A 118 4.82 -2.52 -7.18
C LEU A 118 5.77 -1.50 -7.84
N PHE A 119 5.55 -1.15 -9.10
CA PHE A 119 6.38 -0.14 -9.77
C PHE A 119 6.16 1.27 -9.21
N ASP A 120 4.94 1.57 -8.77
CA ASP A 120 4.59 2.85 -8.16
C ASP A 120 4.90 2.92 -6.65
N LEU A 121 5.94 2.20 -6.19
CA LEU A 121 6.31 1.94 -4.79
C LEU A 121 6.62 3.18 -3.90
N ARG A 122 6.35 4.40 -4.35
CA ARG A 122 6.75 5.63 -3.67
C ARG A 122 6.04 5.94 -2.34
N PRO A 123 4.80 5.49 -2.02
CA PRO A 123 4.14 5.92 -0.78
C PRO A 123 4.08 4.93 0.41
N ARG A 124 4.55 3.67 0.32
CA ARG A 124 4.13 2.62 1.31
C ARG A 124 5.19 1.72 1.92
N LEU A 125 6.46 2.00 1.65
CA LEU A 125 7.56 1.16 2.10
C LEU A 125 7.63 1.00 3.64
N GLY A 126 6.98 1.87 4.42
CA GLY A 126 6.90 1.79 5.88
C GLY A 126 6.35 0.47 6.45
N GLU A 127 5.43 -0.18 5.73
CA GLU A 127 4.78 -1.45 6.15
C GLU A 127 5.54 -2.71 5.69
N ILE A 128 6.40 -2.57 4.67
CA ILE A 128 7.00 -3.67 3.88
C ILE A 128 8.22 -4.31 4.57
N VAL A 129 8.88 -3.59 5.47
CA VAL A 129 10.26 -3.91 5.89
C VAL A 129 10.41 -5.14 6.79
N LYS A 130 9.34 -5.77 7.29
CA LYS A 130 9.50 -6.90 8.21
C LYS A 130 9.79 -8.25 7.52
N ASN A 131 9.28 -8.54 6.31
CA ASN A 131 9.33 -9.91 5.72
C ASN A 131 9.37 -10.01 4.16
N ASP A 132 9.78 -8.97 3.43
CA ASP A 132 9.75 -8.95 1.93
C ASP A 132 8.37 -9.32 1.35
N HIS A 133 7.33 -8.92 2.08
CA HIS A 133 5.93 -9.17 1.81
C HIS A 133 5.24 -7.84 1.56
N PHE A 134 4.71 -7.67 0.35
CA PHE A 134 4.00 -6.46 -0.06
C PHE A 134 2.50 -6.65 0.18
N ARG A 135 1.81 -5.60 0.63
CA ARG A 135 0.34 -5.57 0.68
C ARG A 135 -0.15 -4.40 -0.17
N PHE A 136 -0.89 -4.71 -1.22
CA PHE A 136 -1.48 -3.72 -2.10
C PHE A 136 -2.99 -3.76 -1.99
N LYS A 137 -3.59 -2.59 -1.84
CA LYS A 137 -5.03 -2.40 -1.96
C LYS A 137 -5.34 -2.13 -3.42
N ILE A 138 -6.08 -3.03 -4.05
CA ILE A 138 -6.50 -2.95 -5.45
C ILE A 138 -8.00 -2.73 -5.47
N LEU A 139 -8.44 -1.78 -6.29
CA LEU A 139 -9.85 -1.42 -6.39
C LEU A 139 -10.36 -1.74 -7.80
N LEU A 140 -11.50 -2.41 -7.89
CA LEU A 140 -12.26 -2.48 -9.14
C LEU A 140 -13.41 -1.49 -9.06
N VAL A 141 -13.56 -0.67 -10.10
CA VAL A 141 -14.57 0.39 -10.16
C VAL A 141 -15.27 0.35 -11.51
N GLY A 142 -16.57 0.61 -11.56
CA GLY A 142 -17.37 0.61 -12.78
C GLY A 142 -18.86 0.53 -12.47
N ASP A 143 -19.70 0.56 -13.51
CA ASP A 143 -21.16 0.46 -13.36
C ASP A 143 -21.58 -0.81 -12.59
N ALA A 144 -22.80 -0.78 -12.04
CA ALA A 144 -23.42 -1.97 -11.47
C ALA A 144 -23.51 -3.07 -12.54
N SER A 145 -23.36 -4.33 -12.15
CA SER A 145 -23.48 -5.51 -13.04
C SER A 145 -22.45 -5.64 -14.18
N VAL A 146 -21.41 -4.80 -14.26
CA VAL A 146 -20.28 -5.01 -15.21
C VAL A 146 -19.42 -6.22 -14.87
N GLY A 147 -19.62 -6.83 -13.69
CA GLY A 147 -18.99 -8.08 -13.28
C GLY A 147 -17.73 -7.93 -12.40
N LYS A 148 -17.60 -6.82 -11.65
CA LYS A 148 -16.51 -6.59 -10.68
C LYS A 148 -16.42 -7.73 -9.65
N SER A 149 -17.53 -8.02 -8.96
CA SER A 149 -17.65 -9.12 -8.01
C SER A 149 -17.27 -10.46 -8.64
N SER A 150 -17.73 -10.70 -9.87
CA SER A 150 -17.44 -11.94 -10.60
C SER A 150 -15.95 -12.07 -10.94
N LEU A 151 -15.28 -10.99 -11.36
CA LEU A 151 -13.83 -10.99 -11.60
C LEU A 151 -13.06 -11.30 -10.32
N ILE A 152 -13.42 -10.66 -9.20
CA ILE A 152 -12.76 -10.88 -7.92
C ILE A 152 -12.95 -12.33 -7.44
N LYS A 153 -14.18 -12.84 -7.48
CA LYS A 153 -14.48 -14.24 -7.10
C LYS A 153 -13.72 -15.24 -7.96
N THR A 154 -13.80 -15.08 -9.29
CA THR A 154 -13.10 -15.94 -10.25
C THR A 154 -11.60 -15.95 -9.99
N PHE A 155 -11.03 -14.77 -9.70
CA PHE A 155 -9.63 -14.68 -9.32
C PHE A 155 -9.33 -15.40 -8.02
N ILE A 156 -10.10 -15.20 -6.95
CA ILE A 156 -9.80 -15.82 -5.65
C ILE A 156 -9.90 -17.33 -5.69
N GLU A 157 -10.98 -17.82 -6.27
CA GLU A 157 -11.40 -19.20 -6.09
C GLU A 157 -10.57 -20.14 -6.99
N ASN A 158 -9.99 -19.69 -8.11
CA ASN A 158 -9.39 -20.52 -9.17
C ASN A 158 -10.33 -21.62 -9.75
N LYS A 159 -11.45 -21.90 -9.05
CA LYS A 159 -12.72 -22.59 -9.33
C LYS A 159 -13.61 -22.33 -8.10
N PHE A 160 -14.87 -21.95 -8.31
CA PHE A 160 -15.85 -21.57 -7.28
C PHE A 160 -15.92 -22.55 -6.10
N GLU A 161 -15.36 -22.18 -4.93
CA GLU A 161 -15.51 -22.94 -3.68
C GLU A 161 -15.68 -22.04 -2.44
N GLU A 162 -16.63 -22.48 -1.60
CA GLU A 162 -17.25 -21.81 -0.46
C GLU A 162 -16.39 -21.81 0.81
N ASP A 163 -15.34 -20.98 0.89
CA ASP A 163 -14.92 -20.46 2.20
C ASP A 163 -15.25 -18.96 2.29
N TYR A 164 -16.57 -18.76 2.19
CA TYR A 164 -17.26 -17.49 2.11
C TYR A 164 -17.63 -17.01 3.52
N LYS A 165 -16.79 -16.15 4.12
CA LYS A 165 -17.28 -15.30 5.22
C LYS A 165 -18.10 -14.14 4.64
N LEU A 166 -19.35 -14.48 4.35
CA LEU A 166 -20.45 -13.58 4.06
C LEU A 166 -20.76 -12.70 5.28
N THR A 167 -20.77 -11.37 5.16
CA THR A 167 -21.87 -10.49 5.66
C THR A 167 -21.62 -8.99 5.43
N VAL A 168 -22.59 -8.36 4.75
CA VAL A 168 -23.02 -6.95 4.81
C VAL A 168 -21.94 -5.86 4.69
N GLY A 169 -21.81 -5.34 3.47
CA GLY A 169 -21.25 -4.02 3.20
C GLY A 169 -19.77 -4.03 2.82
N LEU A 170 -19.51 -3.83 1.52
CA LEU A 170 -18.19 -3.57 0.94
C LEU A 170 -17.18 -4.67 1.28
N ASP A 171 -17.20 -5.72 0.46
CA ASP A 171 -16.46 -6.95 0.73
C ASP A 171 -14.96 -6.72 0.51
N LEU A 172 -14.18 -6.80 1.58
CA LEU A 172 -12.72 -6.86 1.52
C LEU A 172 -12.30 -8.32 1.37
N LEU A 173 -11.83 -8.65 0.18
CA LEU A 173 -11.30 -9.96 -0.13
C LEU A 173 -9.77 -9.91 -0.20
N VAL A 174 -9.10 -10.96 0.27
CA VAL A 174 -7.65 -10.98 0.40
C VAL A 174 -7.09 -12.22 -0.30
N LYS A 175 -6.22 -12.02 -1.29
CA LYS A 175 -5.50 -13.11 -1.97
C LYS A 175 -4.00 -12.86 -1.93
N ASP A 176 -3.25 -13.89 -1.56
CA ASP A 176 -1.80 -13.87 -1.71
C ASP A 176 -1.42 -14.39 -3.10
N ILE A 177 -0.55 -13.65 -3.77
CA ILE A 177 0.09 -14.07 -5.01
C ILE A 177 1.59 -14.15 -4.82
N ILE A 178 2.21 -15.10 -5.51
CA ILE A 178 3.66 -15.21 -5.60
C ILE A 178 4.02 -14.82 -7.02
N ILE A 179 4.81 -13.76 -7.15
CA ILE A 179 5.43 -13.38 -8.41
C ILE A 179 6.86 -13.93 -8.41
N PRO A 180 7.21 -14.88 -9.29
CA PRO A 180 8.58 -15.35 -9.46
C PRO A 180 9.50 -14.21 -9.86
N GLU A 181 10.74 -14.19 -9.37
CA GLU A 181 11.66 -13.07 -9.68
C GLU A 181 12.03 -13.05 -11.15
N GLU A 182 12.08 -14.21 -11.80
CA GLU A 182 12.31 -14.39 -13.22
C GLU A 182 11.23 -13.78 -14.13
N GLU A 183 10.01 -13.56 -13.60
CA GLU A 183 8.93 -12.87 -14.33
C GLU A 183 9.06 -11.33 -14.25
N ILE A 184 9.93 -10.82 -13.37
CA ILE A 184 10.11 -9.39 -13.16
C ILE A 184 11.35 -8.94 -13.97
N PRO A 185 11.24 -7.94 -14.86
CA PRO A 185 12.40 -7.39 -15.57
C PRO A 185 13.52 -6.98 -14.62
N ASN A 186 14.78 -7.21 -14.99
CA ASN A 186 15.92 -6.95 -14.09
C ASN A 186 15.98 -5.47 -13.66
N GLU A 187 15.68 -4.55 -14.58
CA GLU A 187 15.64 -3.12 -14.33
C GLU A 187 14.59 -2.75 -13.27
N ALA A 188 13.44 -3.45 -13.31
CA ALA A 188 12.38 -3.31 -12.32
C ALA A 188 12.83 -3.79 -10.94
N MET A 189 13.47 -4.96 -10.89
CA MET A 189 13.99 -5.53 -9.65
C MET A 189 15.02 -4.62 -8.98
N ASP A 190 15.87 -3.97 -9.75
CA ASP A 190 16.86 -3.03 -9.22
C ASP A 190 16.19 -1.79 -8.60
N ILE A 191 15.15 -1.25 -9.24
CA ILE A 191 14.34 -0.14 -8.69
C ILE A 191 13.67 -0.58 -7.39
N ILE A 192 13.04 -1.76 -7.38
CA ILE A 192 12.34 -2.30 -6.20
C ILE A 192 13.33 -2.53 -5.04
N LYS A 193 14.47 -3.19 -5.31
CA LYS A 193 15.52 -3.42 -4.30
C LYS A 193 16.08 -2.10 -3.78
N GLY A 194 16.33 -1.13 -4.65
CA GLY A 194 16.78 0.22 -4.29
C GLY A 194 15.78 0.93 -3.37
N ALA A 195 14.49 0.88 -3.70
CA ALA A 195 13.41 1.46 -2.90
C ALA A 195 13.31 0.80 -1.51
N ILE A 196 13.37 -0.54 -1.43
CA ILE A 196 13.37 -1.29 -0.17
C ILE A 196 14.56 -0.88 0.71
N VAL A 197 15.77 -0.79 0.14
CA VAL A 197 16.97 -0.41 0.89
C VAL A 197 16.88 1.02 1.41
N SER A 198 16.40 1.95 0.58
CA SER A 198 16.20 3.35 0.96
C SER A 198 15.24 3.47 2.15
N GLU A 199 14.09 2.79 2.10
CA GLU A 199 13.13 2.86 3.21
C GLU A 199 13.63 2.14 4.47
N LYS A 200 14.31 0.98 4.34
CA LYS A 200 14.95 0.32 5.48
C LYS A 200 15.87 1.29 6.23
N LYS A 201 16.60 2.16 5.52
CA LYS A 201 17.40 3.24 6.12
C LYS A 201 16.53 4.29 6.81
N ARG A 202 15.46 4.77 6.14
CA ARG A 202 14.51 5.76 6.70
C ARG A 202 13.84 5.28 7.99
N LEU A 203 13.28 4.07 8.01
CA LEU A 203 12.64 3.50 9.20
C LEU A 203 13.62 3.31 10.36
N LYS A 204 14.87 2.94 10.08
CA LYS A 204 15.91 2.85 11.11
C LYS A 204 16.21 4.22 11.73
N GLN A 205 16.16 5.30 10.93
CA GLN A 205 16.28 6.67 11.44
C GLN A 205 15.07 7.04 12.31
N ILE A 206 13.84 6.80 11.85
CA ILE A 206 12.62 7.10 12.62
C ILE A 206 12.61 6.37 13.97
N ARG A 207 12.84 5.05 13.99
CA ARG A 207 12.91 4.28 15.26
C ARG A 207 13.99 4.78 16.20
N ARG A 208 15.12 5.25 15.66
CA ARG A 208 16.19 5.86 16.46
C ARG A 208 15.72 7.17 17.08
N LEU A 209 15.00 8.00 16.32
CA LEU A 209 14.43 9.26 16.81
C LEU A 209 13.34 9.03 17.85
N GLU A 210 12.45 8.05 17.65
CA GLU A 210 11.45 7.64 18.65
C GLU A 210 12.11 7.19 19.97
N LYS A 211 13.15 6.36 19.88
CA LYS A 211 13.90 5.92 21.07
C LYS A 211 14.58 7.10 21.78
N ILE A 212 15.10 8.05 21.02
CA ILE A 212 15.67 9.28 21.57
C ILE A 212 14.58 10.12 22.25
N SER A 213 13.45 10.32 21.58
CA SER A 213 12.32 11.09 22.10
C SER A 213 11.79 10.51 23.41
N LYS A 214 11.60 9.18 23.49
CA LYS A 214 11.21 8.49 24.74
C LYS A 214 12.19 8.73 25.89
N VAL A 215 13.50 8.57 25.63
CA VAL A 215 14.53 8.83 26.64
C VAL A 215 14.53 10.30 27.07
N VAL A 216 14.31 11.22 26.13
CA VAL A 216 14.22 12.65 26.45
C VAL A 216 12.99 12.91 27.32
N ALA A 217 11.82 12.38 26.97
CA ALA A 217 10.56 12.56 27.70
C ALA A 217 10.60 12.01 29.14
N GLU A 218 11.13 10.79 29.33
CA GLU A 218 11.36 10.17 30.64
C GLU A 218 12.29 11.04 31.51
N GLU A 219 13.29 11.68 30.90
CA GLU A 219 14.27 12.51 31.59
C GLU A 219 13.87 14.00 31.70
N THR A 220 12.78 14.43 31.06
CA THR A 220 12.22 15.79 31.18
C THR A 220 10.93 15.83 31.99
N GLY A 221 10.43 14.69 32.46
CA GLY A 221 9.23 14.61 33.29
C GLY A 221 7.92 14.83 32.53
N ASN A 222 7.80 14.28 31.31
CA ASN A 222 6.57 14.38 30.48
C ASN A 222 6.01 15.81 30.38
N ILE A 223 6.85 16.78 30.01
CA ILE A 223 6.32 18.04 29.49
C ILE A 223 5.68 17.69 28.15
N GLU A 224 4.34 17.74 28.09
CA GLU A 224 3.61 17.70 26.82
C GLU A 224 4.11 18.86 25.95
N LEU A 225 4.90 18.52 24.95
CA LEU A 225 5.34 19.47 23.94
C LEU A 225 4.11 19.79 23.09
N GLY A 226 3.56 21.00 23.27
CA GLY A 226 2.45 21.50 22.47
C GLY A 226 2.76 21.36 20.97
N GLU A 227 1.73 21.06 20.19
CA GLU A 227 1.78 20.54 18.81
C GLU A 227 2.54 21.41 17.78
N GLU A 228 3.12 22.56 18.15
CA GLU A 228 3.76 23.49 17.21
C GLU A 228 5.30 23.50 17.19
N GLU A 229 6.02 22.83 18.11
CA GLU A 229 7.49 22.76 18.04
C GLU A 229 7.95 21.45 17.37
N ILE A 230 8.04 21.42 16.03
CA ILE A 230 8.69 20.32 15.29
C ILE A 230 10.19 20.34 15.64
N ILE A 231 10.58 19.60 16.67
CA ILE A 231 11.99 19.51 17.09
C ILE A 231 12.78 18.77 16.02
N THR A 232 13.67 19.48 15.32
CA THR A 232 14.53 18.92 14.27
C THR A 232 15.51 17.85 14.78
N ASP A 233 15.78 16.84 13.94
CA ASP A 233 16.61 15.66 14.22
C ASP A 233 17.96 15.97 14.89
N LYS A 234 18.65 17.05 14.47
CA LYS A 234 19.95 17.45 15.02
C LYS A 234 19.84 17.92 16.48
N LYS A 235 18.76 18.64 16.83
CA LYS A 235 18.53 19.19 18.18
C LYS A 235 18.21 18.04 19.15
N LEU A 236 17.35 17.09 18.77
CA LEU A 236 17.06 15.87 19.54
C LEU A 236 18.31 15.01 19.78
N LEU A 237 19.13 14.80 18.74
CA LEU A 237 20.35 14.00 18.85
C LEU A 237 21.38 14.62 19.80
N ASN A 238 21.48 15.95 19.80
CA ASN A 238 22.37 16.70 20.69
C ASN A 238 21.91 16.65 22.15
N ILE A 239 20.61 16.75 22.41
CA ILE A 239 20.03 16.58 23.76
C ILE A 239 20.33 15.17 24.28
N TYR A 240 20.06 14.13 23.48
CA TYR A 240 20.36 12.74 23.86
C TYR A 240 21.86 12.52 24.15
N ARG A 241 22.76 13.04 23.30
CA ARG A 241 24.21 12.93 23.50
C ARG A 241 24.69 13.68 24.74
N SER A 242 24.18 14.88 24.98
CA SER A 242 24.49 15.69 26.16
C SER A 242 24.06 14.98 27.46
N LYS A 243 22.84 14.42 27.48
CA LYS A 243 22.32 13.70 28.66
C LYS A 243 22.97 12.32 28.85
N LYS A 244 23.27 11.57 27.78
CA LYS A 244 24.07 10.34 27.85
C LYS A 244 25.48 10.58 28.39
N LYS A 245 26.13 11.69 28.02
CA LYS A 245 27.40 12.12 28.63
C LYS A 245 27.27 12.39 30.13
N LYS A 246 26.17 13.01 30.60
CA LYS A 246 25.90 13.22 32.03
C LYS A 246 25.70 11.91 32.81
N LYS A 247 24.98 10.93 32.26
CA LYS A 247 24.84 9.59 32.88
C LYS A 247 26.16 8.81 32.95
N ILE A 248 26.98 8.86 31.90
CA ILE A 248 28.31 8.21 31.91
C ILE A 248 29.26 8.92 32.89
N ALA A 249 29.22 10.25 32.95
CA ALA A 249 30.00 11.02 33.92
C ALA A 249 29.62 10.67 35.36
N ALA A 250 28.32 10.57 35.68
CA ALA A 250 27.85 10.20 37.02
C ALA A 250 28.30 8.79 37.45
N VAL A 251 28.30 7.82 36.53
CA VAL A 251 28.80 6.45 36.82
C VAL A 251 30.31 6.45 37.07
N ILE A 252 31.08 7.23 36.31
CA ILE A 252 32.53 7.37 36.53
C ILE A 252 32.82 8.06 37.86
N THR A 253 32.06 9.08 38.25
CA THR A 253 32.21 9.77 39.55
C THR A 253 31.89 8.84 40.73
N ILE A 254 30.86 8.00 40.62
CA ILE A 254 30.51 7.01 41.65
C ILE A 254 31.62 5.95 41.80
N ILE A 255 32.16 5.45 40.69
CA ILE A 255 33.28 4.49 40.71
C ILE A 255 34.53 5.14 41.35
N PHE A 256 34.83 6.39 41.01
CA PHE A 256 35.96 7.12 41.60
C PHE A 256 35.78 7.36 43.11
N PHE A 257 34.56 7.68 43.56
CA PHE A 257 34.25 7.86 44.98
C PHE A 257 34.34 6.55 45.78
N LEU A 258 33.90 5.43 45.20
CA LEU A 258 34.07 4.10 45.79
C LEU A 258 35.53 3.68 45.91
N ILE A 259 36.37 4.02 44.93
CA ILE A 259 37.81 3.76 44.98
C ILE A 259 38.49 4.58 46.08
N ILE A 260 38.11 5.85 46.27
CA ILE A 260 38.64 6.70 47.36
C ILE A 260 38.25 6.15 48.74
N ILE A 261 36.99 5.76 48.93
CA ILE A 261 36.53 5.15 50.18
C ILE A 261 37.31 3.85 50.47
N PHE A 262 37.53 3.03 49.45
CA PHE A 262 38.28 1.79 49.59
C PHE A 262 39.75 2.02 49.99
N LEU A 263 40.42 3.00 49.39
CA LEU A 263 41.78 3.39 49.76
C LEU A 263 41.86 3.99 51.18
N PHE A 264 40.85 4.75 51.59
CA PHE A 264 40.77 5.33 52.94
C PHE A 264 40.56 4.25 54.01
N LEU A 265 39.76 3.22 53.72
CA LEU A 265 39.56 2.06 54.59
C LEU A 265 40.85 1.23 54.75
N ILE A 266 41.62 1.03 53.69
CA ILE A 266 42.91 0.32 53.76
C ILE A 266 43.89 1.07 54.65
N TYR A 267 44.00 2.40 54.50
CA TYR A 267 44.91 3.22 55.29
C TYR A 267 44.60 3.22 56.80
N PHE A 268 43.32 3.06 57.18
CA PHE A 268 42.91 3.00 58.59
C PHE A 268 43.02 1.61 59.23
N LEU A 269 43.22 0.57 58.41
CA LEU A 269 43.34 -0.84 58.84
C LEU A 269 44.79 -1.33 58.87
N SER A 270 45.76 -0.47 58.54
CA SER A 270 47.21 -0.71 58.57
C SER A 270 47.88 0.24 59.57
#